data_AF-A0A151R235-F1
#
_entry.id   AF-A0A151R235-F1
#
_cell.length_a   1.000
_cell.length_b   1.000
_cell.length_c   1.000
_cell.angle_alpha   90.00
_cell.angle_beta   90.00
_cell.angle_gamma   90.00
#
_symmetry.space_group_name_H-M   'P 1'
#
loop_
_entity.id
_entity.type
_entity.pdbx_description
1 polymer ?
#
loop_
_entity_poly.entity_id
_entity_poly.type
_entity_poly.pdbx_seq_one_letter_code
_entity_poly.pdbx_strand_id
1 'polypeptide(L)'
;MEGDYVHMCCCEHILNLIVKDGFKENIDVVMRIHVAIKYVRSSHSRLSKFKACVEQQNIEFKGLVCLNVETRWNSTYLMSKVALKHQKAFEELEMQDKKYIEELEKGKGVPTFGDFEFVRGILPFLKLFSDATMRISGSSYVTSNMYMFEAFGIGIKIKQMCASKDVIISMMTENMKKKYDKYWGNPDRLNMSCVASKI
;
A
#
# COMPACT_ATOMS: atom_id res chain seq x y z
N MET A 1 2.34 41.77 -9.36
CA MET A 1 2.47 40.52 -10.13
C MET A 1 2.49 39.41 -9.10
N GLU A 2 1.44 38.60 -9.09
CA GLU A 2 1.20 37.55 -8.11
C GLU A 2 2.31 36.50 -8.21
N GLY A 3 2.98 36.25 -7.09
CA GLY A 3 3.93 35.16 -6.97
C GLY A 3 3.14 33.85 -6.90
N ASP A 4 3.06 33.13 -8.02
CA ASP A 4 2.60 31.76 -8.03
C ASP A 4 3.62 30.91 -7.28
N TYR A 5 3.37 30.69 -5.99
CA TYR A 5 4.12 29.73 -5.19
C TYR A 5 3.88 28.33 -5.73
N VAL A 6 4.78 27.88 -6.62
CA VAL A 6 4.77 26.52 -7.18
C VAL A 6 4.98 25.53 -6.03
N HIS A 7 3.90 24.87 -5.62
CA HIS A 7 3.95 23.82 -4.61
C HIS A 7 4.77 22.64 -5.17
N MET A 8 6.04 22.54 -4.75
CA MET A 8 6.94 21.45 -5.09
C MET A 8 6.48 20.17 -4.40
N CYS A 9 5.53 19.45 -5.00
CA CYS A 9 5.18 18.12 -4.55
C CYS A 9 6.36 17.18 -4.82
N CYS A 10 6.96 16.62 -3.77
CA CYS A 10 7.99 15.61 -3.94
C CYS A 10 7.41 14.39 -4.68
N CYS A 11 8.25 13.67 -5.43
CA CYS A 11 7.82 12.50 -6.20
C CYS A 11 7.15 11.46 -5.28
N GLU A 12 7.67 11.30 -4.05
CA GLU A 12 7.05 10.48 -3.01
C GLU A 12 5.61 10.91 -2.74
N HIS A 13 5.33 12.21 -2.64
CA HIS A 13 3.97 12.71 -2.44
C HIS A 13 3.05 12.38 -3.63
N ILE A 14 3.51 12.57 -4.87
CA ILE A 14 2.70 12.25 -6.06
C ILE A 14 2.43 10.74 -6.13
N LEU A 15 3.43 9.90 -5.86
CA LEU A 15 3.27 8.45 -5.75
C LEU A 15 2.24 8.08 -4.68
N ASN A 16 2.34 8.69 -3.50
CA ASN A 16 1.38 8.48 -2.43
C ASN A 16 -0.05 8.82 -2.88
N LEU A 17 -0.24 9.92 -3.63
CA LEU A 17 -1.54 10.32 -4.15
C LEU A 17 -2.08 9.34 -5.21
N ILE A 18 -1.24 8.86 -6.12
CA ILE A 18 -1.62 7.89 -7.15
C ILE A 18 -2.08 6.59 -6.51
N VAL A 19 -1.27 6.04 -5.59
CA VAL A 19 -1.58 4.77 -4.91
C VAL A 19 -2.85 4.89 -4.07
N LYS A 20 -3.01 5.99 -3.30
CA LYS A 20 -4.23 6.23 -2.51
C LYS A 20 -5.49 6.27 -3.36
N ASP A 21 -5.45 6.89 -4.55
CA ASP A 21 -6.61 6.95 -5.43
C ASP A 21 -6.99 5.58 -5.98
N GLY A 22 -5.99 4.73 -6.28
CA GLY A 22 -6.25 3.36 -6.72
C GLY A 22 -6.95 2.50 -5.67
N PHE A 23 -6.72 2.76 -4.38
CA PHE A 23 -7.38 2.05 -3.28
C PHE A 23 -8.76 2.59 -2.89
N LYS A 24 -9.21 3.70 -3.48
CA LYS A 24 -10.40 4.42 -3.01
C LYS A 24 -11.64 3.54 -2.90
N GLU A 25 -11.84 2.64 -3.87
CA GLU A 25 -13.01 1.75 -3.93
C GLU A 25 -12.85 0.46 -3.12
N ASN A 26 -11.62 0.13 -2.70
CA ASN A 26 -11.30 -1.09 -1.96
C ASN A 26 -10.65 -0.77 -0.59
N ILE A 27 -10.88 0.44 -0.08
CA ILE A 27 -10.28 0.92 1.16
C ILE A 27 -10.71 0.06 2.35
N ASP A 28 -11.93 -0.47 2.32
CA ASP A 28 -12.48 -1.30 3.37
C ASP A 28 -11.71 -2.62 3.54
N VAL A 29 -11.21 -3.22 2.46
CA VAL A 29 -10.37 -4.43 2.49
C VAL A 29 -9.08 -4.16 3.27
N VAL A 30 -8.40 -3.07 2.92
CA VAL A 30 -7.16 -2.65 3.58
C VAL A 30 -7.41 -2.29 5.05
N MET A 31 -8.55 -1.66 5.35
CA MET A 31 -8.92 -1.28 6.71
C MET A 31 -9.22 -2.50 7.58
N ARG A 32 -9.92 -3.53 7.10
CA ARG A 32 -10.14 -4.78 7.85
C ARG A 32 -8.81 -5.42 8.27
N ILE A 33 -7.88 -5.58 7.32
CA ILE A 33 -6.55 -6.14 7.60
C ILE A 33 -5.79 -5.26 8.60
N HIS A 34 -5.86 -3.94 8.46
CA HIS A 34 -5.22 -3.01 9.39
C HIS A 34 -5.78 -3.13 10.81
N VAL A 35 -7.10 -3.20 10.98
CA VAL A 35 -7.74 -3.33 12.29
C VAL A 35 -7.41 -4.69 12.92
N ALA A 36 -7.34 -5.76 12.14
CA ALA A 36 -6.90 -7.07 12.63
C ALA A 36 -5.46 -7.05 13.17
N ILE A 37 -4.54 -6.43 12.44
CA ILE A 37 -3.16 -6.25 12.91
C ILE A 37 -3.12 -5.37 14.17
N LYS A 38 -3.94 -4.32 14.21
CA LYS A 38 -4.06 -3.45 15.38
C LYS A 38 -4.55 -4.23 16.60
N TYR A 39 -5.52 -5.13 16.45
CA TYR A 39 -5.99 -6.00 17.52
C TYR A 39 -4.87 -6.90 18.02
N VAL A 40 -4.17 -7.60 17.12
CA VAL A 40 -3.07 -8.51 17.50
C VAL A 40 -1.99 -7.76 18.28
N ARG A 41 -1.73 -6.50 17.91
CA ARG A 41 -0.68 -5.68 18.51
C ARG A 41 -1.10 -4.82 19.69
N SER A 42 -2.38 -4.78 20.05
CA SER A 42 -2.86 -3.90 21.12
C SER A 42 -2.43 -4.34 22.51
N SER A 43 -2.02 -5.61 22.69
CA SER A 43 -1.50 -6.11 23.97
C SER A 43 -0.57 -7.31 23.79
N HIS A 44 0.28 -7.55 24.79
CA HIS A 44 1.19 -8.69 24.79
C HIS A 44 0.45 -10.04 24.80
N SER A 45 -0.71 -10.11 25.48
CA SER A 45 -1.55 -11.31 25.53
C SER A 45 -2.11 -11.66 24.15
N ARG A 46 -2.69 -10.68 23.43
CA ARG A 46 -3.23 -10.90 22.07
C ARG A 46 -2.14 -11.30 21.09
N LEU A 47 -0.96 -10.66 21.18
CA LEU A 47 0.18 -11.04 20.36
C LEU A 47 0.64 -12.46 20.64
N SER A 48 0.63 -12.89 21.90
CA SER A 48 1.03 -14.25 22.30
C SER A 48 0.05 -15.29 21.78
N LYS A 49 -1.27 -15.03 21.85
CA LYS A 49 -2.28 -15.89 21.22
C LYS A 49 -2.07 -16.02 19.72
N PHE A 50 -1.84 -14.90 19.02
CA PHE A 50 -1.59 -14.92 17.59
C PHE A 50 -0.33 -15.72 17.23
N LYS A 51 0.75 -15.59 18.03
CA LYS A 51 1.95 -16.42 17.85
C LYS A 51 1.66 -17.92 18.00
N ALA A 52 0.81 -18.30 18.97
CA ALA A 52 0.37 -19.69 19.11
C ALA A 52 -0.40 -20.17 17.86
N CYS A 53 -1.26 -19.32 17.28
CA CYS A 53 -1.92 -19.61 15.99
C CYS A 53 -0.90 -19.79 14.84
N VAL A 54 0.14 -18.95 14.79
CA VAL A 54 1.22 -19.06 13.80
C VAL A 54 1.97 -20.39 13.92
N GLU A 55 2.27 -20.81 15.13
CA GLU A 55 2.94 -22.08 15.44
C GLU A 55 2.04 -23.28 15.08
N GLN A 56 0.77 -23.24 15.47
CA GLN A 56 -0.22 -24.29 15.18
C GLN A 56 -0.40 -24.50 13.66
N GLN A 57 -0.41 -23.42 12.89
CA GLN A 57 -0.56 -23.46 11.43
C GLN A 57 0.75 -23.78 10.69
N ASN A 58 1.84 -24.07 11.42
CA ASN A 58 3.18 -24.37 10.88
C ASN A 58 3.65 -23.32 9.86
N ILE A 59 3.37 -22.04 10.12
CA ILE A 59 3.78 -20.95 9.23
C ILE A 59 5.30 -20.74 9.35
N GLU A 60 6.03 -21.01 8.27
CA GLU A 60 7.50 -20.84 8.23
C GLU A 60 7.94 -19.39 8.47
N PHE A 61 7.11 -18.42 8.09
CA PHE A 61 7.41 -17.01 8.22
C PHE A 61 7.26 -16.52 9.67
N LYS A 62 8.38 -16.33 10.36
CA LYS A 62 8.41 -15.87 11.77
C LYS A 62 8.39 -14.36 11.98
N GLY A 63 8.31 -13.57 10.89
CA GLY A 63 8.27 -12.11 11.00
C GLY A 63 6.99 -11.63 11.67
N LEU A 64 7.08 -10.65 12.57
CA LEU A 64 5.90 -10.12 13.26
C LEU A 64 5.08 -9.24 12.32
N VAL A 65 3.74 -9.28 12.47
CA VAL A 65 2.85 -8.25 11.91
C VAL A 65 3.29 -6.88 12.46
N CYS A 66 3.35 -5.83 11.64
CA CYS A 66 3.77 -4.48 12.04
C CYS A 66 2.59 -3.50 11.98
N LEU A 67 2.50 -2.56 12.95
CA LEU A 67 1.52 -1.48 12.91
C LEU A 67 1.85 -0.49 11.79
N ASN A 68 0.80 0.09 11.20
CA ASN A 68 0.92 1.12 10.18
C ASN A 68 1.58 2.39 10.74
N VAL A 69 2.49 2.99 9.97
CA VAL A 69 2.83 4.41 10.10
C VAL A 69 2.04 5.13 9.01
N GLU A 70 0.96 5.80 9.39
CA GLU A 70 -0.08 6.37 8.50
C GLU A 70 0.45 7.30 7.39
N THR A 71 1.66 7.83 7.55
CA THR A 71 2.19 8.87 6.66
C THR A 71 2.72 8.34 5.32
N ARG A 72 2.90 7.02 5.14
CA ARG A 72 3.46 6.45 3.89
C ARG A 72 2.72 5.18 3.46
N TRP A 73 2.27 5.10 2.21
CA TRP A 73 1.62 3.89 1.66
C TRP A 73 2.59 2.70 1.59
N ASN A 74 3.92 2.93 1.65
CA ASN A 74 4.91 1.87 1.84
C ASN A 74 4.64 1.04 3.10
N SER A 75 4.12 1.67 4.17
CA SER A 75 3.66 0.99 5.37
C SER A 75 2.49 0.05 5.08
N THR A 76 1.52 0.49 4.26
CA THR A 76 0.40 -0.34 3.81
C THR A 76 0.86 -1.54 2.99
N TYR A 77 1.79 -1.33 2.04
CA TYR A 77 2.37 -2.43 1.26
C TYR A 77 3.06 -3.47 2.15
N LEU A 78 3.94 -3.03 3.06
CA LEU A 78 4.67 -3.92 3.97
C LEU A 78 3.72 -4.66 4.91
N MET A 79 2.72 -3.95 5.45
CA MET A 79 1.69 -4.49 6.31
C MET A 79 0.90 -5.58 5.58
N SER A 80 0.33 -5.29 4.41
CA SER A 80 -0.43 -6.25 3.60
C SER A 80 0.41 -7.45 3.17
N LYS A 81 1.70 -7.23 2.85
CA LYS A 81 2.66 -8.30 2.52
C LYS A 81 2.88 -9.25 3.68
N VAL A 82 3.02 -8.73 4.89
CA VAL A 82 3.19 -9.54 6.10
C VAL A 82 1.88 -10.21 6.51
N ALA A 83 0.75 -9.49 6.42
CA ALA A 83 -0.58 -10.01 6.72
C ALA A 83 -0.90 -11.24 5.87
N LEU A 84 -0.62 -11.18 4.56
CA LEU A 84 -0.87 -12.28 3.64
C LEU A 84 -0.10 -13.55 4.01
N LYS A 85 1.15 -13.41 4.51
CA LYS A 85 1.94 -14.56 4.99
C LYS A 85 1.36 -15.21 6.25
N HIS A 86 0.55 -14.46 6.99
CA HIS A 86 -0.09 -14.89 8.22
C HIS A 86 -1.60 -15.14 8.05
N GLN A 87 -2.11 -15.24 6.82
CA GLN A 87 -3.54 -15.44 6.55
C GLN A 87 -4.13 -16.56 7.41
N LYS A 88 -3.52 -17.75 7.40
CA LYS A 88 -3.99 -18.90 8.19
C LYS A 88 -3.99 -18.65 9.70
N ALA A 89 -3.07 -17.83 10.21
CA ALA A 89 -3.05 -17.48 11.63
C ALA A 89 -4.19 -16.52 12.01
N PHE A 90 -4.61 -15.63 11.09
CA PHE A 90 -5.79 -14.79 11.29
C PHE A 90 -7.08 -15.63 11.26
N GLU A 91 -7.19 -16.57 10.32
CA GLU A 91 -8.31 -17.52 10.23
C GLU A 91 -8.39 -18.39 11.51
N GLU A 92 -7.26 -18.89 12.00
CA GLU A 92 -7.22 -19.65 13.26
C GLU A 92 -7.57 -18.78 14.47
N LEU A 93 -7.09 -17.54 14.53
CA LEU A 93 -7.41 -16.61 15.62
C LEU A 93 -8.92 -16.31 15.68
N GLU A 94 -9.57 -16.22 14.52
CA GLU A 94 -11.02 -16.10 14.42
C GLU A 94 -11.76 -17.27 15.06
N MET A 95 -11.30 -18.51 14.80
CA MET A 95 -11.89 -19.71 15.39
C MET A 95 -11.68 -19.80 16.91
N GLN A 96 -10.54 -19.30 17.42
CA GLN A 96 -10.15 -19.47 18.82
C GLN A 96 -10.53 -18.33 19.76
N ASP A 97 -10.55 -17.08 19.28
CA ASP A 97 -10.74 -15.91 20.13
C ASP A 97 -12.04 -15.17 19.79
N LYS A 98 -13.14 -15.51 20.48
CA LYS A 98 -14.42 -14.80 20.31
C LYS A 98 -14.31 -13.28 20.50
N LYS A 99 -13.39 -12.81 21.36
CA LYS A 99 -13.15 -11.38 21.58
C LYS A 99 -12.57 -10.69 20.35
N TYR A 100 -11.82 -11.42 19.51
CA TYR A 100 -11.33 -10.90 18.23
C TYR A 100 -12.50 -10.58 17.31
N ILE A 101 -13.45 -11.51 17.15
CA ILE A 101 -14.65 -11.29 16.36
C ILE A 101 -15.46 -10.13 16.94
N GLU A 102 -15.79 -10.17 18.23
CA GLU A 102 -16.63 -9.16 18.90
C GLU A 102 -16.05 -7.74 18.80
N GLU A 103 -14.72 -7.57 18.84
CA GLU A 103 -14.10 -6.25 18.71
C GLU A 103 -14.04 -5.76 17.27
N LEU A 104 -13.80 -6.65 16.30
CA LEU A 104 -13.68 -6.27 14.89
C LEU A 104 -15.03 -6.05 14.22
N GLU A 105 -16.07 -6.77 14.64
CA GLU A 105 -17.46 -6.59 14.21
C GLU A 105 -18.04 -5.22 14.59
N LYS A 106 -17.50 -4.55 15.62
CA LYS A 106 -17.86 -3.15 15.94
C LYS A 106 -17.44 -2.16 14.85
N GLY A 107 -16.53 -2.56 13.96
CA GLY A 107 -15.98 -1.75 12.89
C GLY A 107 -16.41 -2.25 11.52
N LYS A 108 -15.43 -2.75 10.75
CA LYS A 108 -15.62 -3.22 9.37
C LYS A 108 -15.65 -4.75 9.25
N GLY A 109 -15.63 -5.46 10.38
CA GLY A 109 -15.58 -6.92 10.45
C GLY A 109 -14.16 -7.50 10.42
N VAL A 110 -14.09 -8.82 10.55
CA VAL A 110 -12.84 -9.60 10.42
C VAL A 110 -12.37 -9.66 8.96
N PRO A 111 -11.05 -9.78 8.68
CA PRO A 111 -10.56 -10.02 7.34
C PRO A 111 -11.09 -11.35 6.79
N THR A 112 -11.68 -11.30 5.61
CA THR A 112 -12.26 -12.45 4.92
C THR A 112 -11.27 -13.08 3.94
N PHE A 113 -11.56 -14.30 3.47
CA PHE A 113 -10.81 -14.91 2.38
C PHE A 113 -10.71 -13.99 1.15
N GLY A 114 -11.80 -13.33 0.77
CA GLY A 114 -11.83 -12.37 -0.34
C GLY A 114 -10.88 -11.18 -0.15
N ASP A 115 -10.68 -10.74 1.08
CA ASP A 115 -9.72 -9.67 1.41
C ASP A 115 -8.28 -10.10 1.14
N PHE A 116 -7.94 -11.34 1.52
CA PHE A 116 -6.61 -11.89 1.27
C PHE A 116 -6.37 -12.19 -0.21
N GLU A 117 -7.37 -12.67 -0.95
CA GLU A 117 -7.28 -12.83 -2.42
C GLU A 117 -7.05 -11.48 -3.11
N PHE A 118 -7.82 -10.45 -2.73
CA PHE A 118 -7.63 -9.09 -3.24
C PHE A 118 -6.20 -8.60 -2.98
N VAL A 119 -5.73 -8.72 -1.73
CA VAL A 119 -4.37 -8.31 -1.36
C VAL A 119 -3.31 -9.09 -2.13
N ARG A 120 -3.51 -10.39 -2.36
CA ARG A 120 -2.60 -11.23 -3.13
C ARG A 120 -2.51 -10.78 -4.59
N GLY A 121 -3.64 -10.44 -5.21
CA GLY A 121 -3.68 -9.93 -6.59
C GLY A 121 -2.98 -8.58 -6.74
N ILE A 122 -3.17 -7.67 -5.78
CA ILE A 122 -2.64 -6.30 -5.89
C ILE A 122 -1.20 -6.15 -5.39
N LEU A 123 -0.72 -7.03 -4.50
CA LEU A 123 0.62 -6.95 -3.89
C LEU A 123 1.78 -6.83 -4.90
N PRO A 124 1.83 -7.63 -5.99
CA PRO A 124 2.86 -7.48 -7.03
C PRO A 124 2.86 -6.10 -7.67
N PHE A 125 1.68 -5.51 -7.85
CA PHE A 125 1.53 -4.18 -8.41
C PHE A 125 2.04 -3.10 -7.45
N LEU A 126 1.66 -3.16 -6.17
CA LEU A 126 2.17 -2.23 -5.15
C LEU A 126 3.68 -2.33 -4.96
N LYS A 127 4.27 -3.52 -5.12
CA LYS A 127 5.71 -3.70 -5.05
C LYS A 127 6.42 -2.80 -6.08
N LEU A 128 5.89 -2.64 -7.28
CA LEU A 128 6.49 -1.80 -8.33
C LEU A 128 6.64 -0.35 -7.88
N PHE A 129 5.59 0.22 -7.28
CA PHE A 129 5.64 1.57 -6.75
C PHE A 129 6.63 1.67 -5.56
N SER A 130 6.84 0.57 -4.84
CA SER A 130 7.55 0.56 -3.55
C SER A 130 9.03 0.55 -3.85
N ASP A 131 9.41 -0.30 -4.80
CA ASP A 131 10.74 -0.33 -5.40
C ASP A 131 11.06 1.02 -6.07
N ALA A 132 10.11 1.64 -6.80
CA ALA A 132 10.30 2.97 -7.39
C ALA A 132 10.50 4.05 -6.33
N THR A 133 9.70 4.04 -5.26
CA THR A 133 9.82 4.99 -4.15
C THR A 133 11.15 4.82 -3.43
N MET A 134 11.61 3.58 -3.23
CA MET A 134 12.89 3.29 -2.61
C MET A 134 14.06 3.82 -3.46
N ARG A 135 13.99 3.67 -4.80
CA ARG A 135 15.02 4.23 -5.70
C ARG A 135 15.04 5.75 -5.68
N ILE A 136 13.87 6.40 -5.67
CA ILE A 136 13.78 7.87 -5.60
C ILE A 136 14.23 8.40 -4.23
N SER A 137 13.80 7.78 -3.14
CA SER A 137 14.12 8.22 -1.76
C SER A 137 15.54 7.87 -1.31
N GLY A 138 16.13 6.80 -1.87
CA GLY A 138 17.47 6.33 -1.55
C GLY A 138 18.60 7.04 -2.30
N SER A 139 18.30 7.83 -3.33
CA SER A 139 19.33 8.62 -4.02
C SER A 139 19.71 9.86 -3.22
N SER A 140 21.02 10.09 -3.01
CA SER A 140 21.55 11.32 -2.42
C SER A 140 21.26 12.55 -3.28
N TYR A 141 21.13 12.36 -4.60
CA TYR A 141 20.74 13.37 -5.57
C TYR A 141 19.72 12.77 -6.54
N VAL A 142 18.45 13.15 -6.44
CA VAL A 142 17.49 12.86 -7.50
C VAL A 142 17.79 13.83 -8.64
N THR A 143 18.41 13.34 -9.71
CA THR A 143 18.55 14.13 -10.94
C THR A 143 17.18 14.20 -11.65
N SER A 144 16.90 15.29 -12.36
CA SER A 144 15.66 15.45 -13.13
C SER A 144 15.40 14.27 -14.08
N ASN A 145 16.47 13.71 -14.64
CA ASN A 145 16.43 12.53 -15.50
C ASN A 145 15.95 11.28 -14.74
N MET A 146 16.45 11.03 -13.52
CA MET A 146 16.04 9.87 -12.71
C MET A 146 14.55 9.94 -12.34
N TYR A 147 14.07 11.13 -11.96
CA TYR A 147 12.64 11.35 -11.72
C TYR A 147 11.81 11.08 -12.97
N MET A 148 12.22 11.63 -14.11
CA MET A 148 11.53 11.45 -15.38
C MET A 148 11.45 9.97 -15.76
N PHE A 149 12.54 9.21 -15.63
CA PHE A 149 12.56 7.77 -15.93
C PHE A 149 11.63 6.96 -15.01
N GLU A 150 11.59 7.25 -13.71
CA GLU A 150 10.68 6.56 -12.79
C GLU A 150 9.22 6.92 -13.07
N ALA A 151 8.92 8.19 -13.34
CA ALA A 151 7.58 8.64 -13.72
C ALA A 151 7.10 7.92 -14.99
N PHE A 152 7.91 7.90 -16.05
CA PHE A 152 7.58 7.17 -17.28
C PHE A 152 7.45 5.66 -17.05
N GLY A 153 8.36 5.06 -16.27
CA GLY A 153 8.31 3.64 -15.94
C GLY A 153 7.00 3.26 -15.24
N ILE A 154 6.55 4.09 -14.31
CA ILE A 154 5.26 3.91 -13.62
C ILE A 154 4.09 4.09 -14.58
N GLY A 155 4.15 5.08 -15.47
CA GLY A 155 3.12 5.29 -16.50
C GLY A 155 2.95 4.09 -17.43
N ILE A 156 4.07 3.49 -17.87
CA ILE A 156 4.05 2.26 -18.67
C ILE A 156 3.40 1.11 -17.89
N LYS A 157 3.75 0.94 -16.60
CA LYS A 157 3.19 -0.11 -15.76
C LYS A 157 1.70 0.06 -15.49
N ILE A 158 1.24 1.28 -15.22
CA ILE A 158 -0.18 1.58 -15.07
C ILE A 158 -0.94 1.20 -16.35
N LYS A 159 -0.44 1.62 -17.52
CA LYS A 159 -1.07 1.28 -18.81
C LYS A 159 -1.14 -0.23 -19.08
N GLN A 160 -0.07 -0.96 -18.78
CA GLN A 160 -0.04 -2.43 -18.91
C GLN A 160 -1.11 -3.09 -18.02
N MET A 161 -1.29 -2.58 -16.80
CA MET A 161 -2.21 -3.16 -15.83
C MET A 161 -3.67 -2.74 -16.07
N CYS A 162 -3.92 -1.59 -16.71
CA CYS A 162 -5.27 -1.27 -17.22
C CYS A 162 -5.76 -2.31 -18.23
N ALA A 163 -4.84 -2.90 -19.01
CA ALA A 163 -5.14 -3.97 -19.95
C ALA A 163 -5.18 -5.38 -19.32
N SER A 164 -5.08 -5.47 -17.98
CA SER A 164 -5.22 -6.75 -17.28
C SER A 164 -6.61 -7.34 -17.46
N LYS A 165 -6.70 -8.66 -17.56
CA LYS A 165 -7.98 -9.40 -17.55
C LYS A 165 -8.64 -9.42 -16.17
N ASP A 166 -7.87 -9.11 -15.13
CA ASP A 166 -8.37 -8.99 -13.77
C ASP A 166 -9.11 -7.66 -13.64
N VAL A 167 -10.44 -7.75 -13.47
CA VAL A 167 -11.36 -6.60 -13.37
C VAL A 167 -11.00 -5.69 -12.21
N ILE A 168 -10.57 -6.25 -11.08
CA ILE A 168 -10.22 -5.49 -9.88
C ILE A 168 -8.95 -4.68 -10.15
N ILE A 169 -7.92 -5.33 -10.72
CA ILE A 169 -6.67 -4.66 -11.10
C ILE A 169 -6.93 -3.58 -12.16
N SER A 170 -7.75 -3.88 -13.16
CA SER A 170 -8.09 -2.93 -14.23
C SER A 170 -8.79 -1.68 -13.65
N MET A 171 -9.83 -1.85 -12.84
CA MET A 171 -10.55 -0.73 -12.21
C MET A 171 -9.65 0.12 -11.29
N MET A 172 -8.82 -0.51 -10.46
CA MET A 172 -7.87 0.21 -9.61
C MET A 172 -6.85 0.99 -10.44
N THR A 173 -6.32 0.37 -11.49
CA THR A 173 -5.30 1.00 -12.34
C THR A 173 -5.87 2.13 -13.19
N GLU A 174 -7.14 2.07 -13.59
CA GLU A 174 -7.84 3.20 -14.22
C GLU A 174 -7.91 4.42 -13.29
N ASN A 175 -8.23 4.20 -12.01
CA ASN A 175 -8.22 5.28 -11.02
C ASN A 175 -6.82 5.83 -10.78
N MET A 176 -5.81 4.97 -10.68
CA MET A 176 -4.41 5.40 -10.62
C MET A 176 -3.97 6.16 -11.87
N LYS A 177 -4.43 5.75 -13.06
CA LYS A 177 -4.15 6.39 -14.34
C LYS A 177 -4.70 7.82 -14.39
N LYS A 178 -5.95 8.04 -13.95
CA LYS A 178 -6.52 9.39 -13.85
C LYS A 178 -5.65 10.32 -13.00
N LYS A 179 -5.14 9.82 -11.87
CA LYS A 179 -4.23 10.60 -11.00
C LYS A 179 -2.85 10.78 -11.62
N TYR A 180 -2.30 9.75 -12.26
CA TYR A 180 -1.05 9.81 -13.01
C TYR A 180 -1.14 10.90 -14.09
N ASP A 181 -2.16 10.85 -14.95
CA ASP A 181 -2.31 11.79 -16.07
C ASP A 181 -2.47 13.24 -15.58
N LYS A 182 -3.10 13.45 -14.43
CA LYS A 182 -3.22 14.77 -13.80
C LYS A 182 -1.85 15.39 -13.46
N TYR A 183 -0.90 14.60 -12.97
CA TYR A 183 0.40 15.11 -12.51
C TYR A 183 1.53 14.93 -13.54
N TRP A 184 1.50 13.84 -14.31
CA TRP A 184 2.58 13.40 -15.20
C TRP A 184 2.12 13.20 -16.66
N GLY A 185 0.85 13.46 -16.98
CA GLY A 185 0.32 13.32 -18.35
C GLY A 185 0.71 14.45 -19.31
N ASN A 186 1.14 15.60 -18.80
CA ASN A 186 1.63 16.71 -19.61
C ASN A 186 3.17 16.84 -19.48
N PRO A 187 3.94 16.77 -20.59
CA PRO A 187 5.39 16.96 -20.58
C PRO A 187 5.86 18.27 -19.93
N ASP A 188 5.09 19.35 -20.06
CA ASP A 188 5.41 20.65 -19.47
C ASP A 188 5.37 20.62 -17.93
N ARG A 189 4.58 19.70 -17.35
CA ARG A 189 4.49 19.48 -15.89
C ARG A 189 5.60 18.57 -15.36
N LEU A 190 6.19 17.74 -16.22
CA LEU A 190 7.34 16.88 -15.88
C LEU A 190 8.63 17.70 -15.75
N ASN A 191 8.78 18.74 -16.58
CA ASN A 191 9.96 19.62 -16.61
C ASN A 191 10.04 20.65 -15.46
N MET A 192 8.95 20.86 -14.70
CA MET A 192 8.82 22.03 -13.80
C MET A 192 9.27 21.79 -12.34
N SER A 193 9.83 20.64 -11.97
CA SER A 193 9.91 20.26 -10.52
C SER A 193 11.24 19.66 -10.01
N CYS A 194 12.37 19.90 -10.68
CA CYS A 194 13.67 19.43 -10.19
C CYS A 194 14.66 20.57 -9.94
N VAL A 195 14.38 21.38 -8.91
CA VAL A 195 15.44 22.03 -8.13
C VAL A 195 15.33 21.47 -6.73
N ALA A 196 16.21 20.51 -6.43
CA ALA A 196 16.31 19.94 -5.10
C ALA A 196 16.64 21.03 -4.09
N SER A 197 15.87 21.14 -3.02
CA SER A 197 16.29 21.81 -1.79
C SER A 197 15.83 20.95 -0.63
N LYS A 198 16.74 20.08 -0.16
CA LYS A 198 16.73 19.65 1.25
C LYS A 198 17.44 20.77 2.02
N ILE A 199 16.70 21.51 2.83
CA ILE A 199 17.24 22.18 4.01
C ILE A 199 16.88 21.28 5.19
#